data_AF-A0A2N3J1X5-F1
#
_entry.id   AF-A0A2N3J1X5-F1
#
_cell.length_a   1.000
_cell.length_b   1.000
_cell.length_c   1.000
_cell.angle_alpha   90.00
_cell.angle_beta   90.00
_cell.angle_gamma   90.00
#
_symmetry.space_group_name_H-M   'P 1'
#
loop_
_entity.id
_entity.type
_entity.pdbx_description
1 polymer ?
#
loop_
_entity_poly.entity_id
_entity_poly.type
_entity_poly.pdbx_seq_one_letter_code
_entity_poly.pdbx_strand_id
1 'polypeptide(L)'
;MLLNLLRSPLSWLLLALAIACTVAMAGWGWAATSAATAKGQVTTLQSDLKAADDKANEARRREQGKDTTINTLKTELDTQATAAAKLQGQLDQLAQSAATRGDTIKRLKRENAALRMWAARPLPDPIIRLLQRPAITGAADYQAYLSGADTLPVATGQPNQ
;
A
#
# COMPACT_ATOMS: atom_id res chain seq x y z
N MET A 1 35.14 -5.70 107.04
CA MET A 1 34.11 -6.75 106.90
C MET A 1 33.74 -7.02 105.41
N LEU A 2 34.66 -6.80 104.47
CA LEU A 2 34.35 -6.71 103.02
C LEU A 2 35.29 -7.53 102.10
N LEU A 3 36.34 -8.19 102.63
CA LEU A 3 37.33 -8.91 101.80
C LEU A 3 37.29 -10.44 101.88
N ASN A 4 36.42 -11.04 102.72
CA ASN A 4 36.39 -12.50 102.91
C ASN A 4 35.36 -13.25 102.02
N LEU A 5 34.58 -12.56 101.18
CA LEU A 5 33.67 -13.22 100.22
C LEU A 5 34.35 -13.61 98.88
N LEU A 6 35.60 -13.20 98.65
CA LEU A 6 36.35 -13.48 97.41
C LEU A 6 37.16 -14.79 97.43
N ARG A 7 37.12 -15.58 98.51
CA ARG A 7 37.94 -16.80 98.69
C ARG A 7 37.13 -18.09 98.80
N SER A 8 35.89 -18.07 98.33
CA SER A 8 35.01 -19.25 98.27
C SER A 8 34.96 -19.79 96.84
N PRO A 9 35.14 -21.10 96.61
CA PRO A 9 35.05 -21.69 95.28
C PRO A 9 33.66 -21.47 94.64
N LEU A 10 32.61 -21.30 95.46
CA LEU A 10 31.25 -21.02 95.02
C LEU A 10 31.09 -19.62 94.42
N SER A 11 31.77 -18.59 94.95
CA SER A 11 31.65 -17.23 94.40
C SER A 11 32.35 -17.10 93.04
N TRP A 12 33.42 -17.86 92.81
CA TRP A 12 34.09 -17.94 91.51
C TRP A 12 33.25 -18.66 90.45
N LEU A 13 32.53 -19.72 90.83
CA LEU A 13 31.58 -20.42 89.94
C LEU A 13 30.42 -19.51 89.51
N LEU A 14 29.87 -18.71 90.43
CA LEU A 14 28.80 -17.77 90.11
C LEU A 14 29.27 -16.64 89.19
N LEU A 15 30.50 -16.13 89.38
CA LEU A 15 31.11 -15.14 88.48
C LEU A 15 31.35 -15.69 87.07
N ALA A 16 31.88 -16.91 86.96
CA ALA A 16 32.08 -17.57 85.67
C ALA A 16 30.75 -17.80 84.93
N LEU A 17 29.70 -18.21 85.64
CA LEU A 17 28.36 -18.38 85.09
C LEU A 17 27.77 -17.04 84.60
N ALA A 18 27.91 -15.97 85.39
CA ALA A 18 27.44 -14.65 85.01
C ALA A 18 28.14 -14.13 83.76
N ILE A 19 29.47 -14.28 83.68
CA ILE A 19 30.26 -13.90 82.49
C ILE A 19 29.82 -14.71 81.27
N ALA A 20 29.69 -16.04 81.40
CA ALA A 20 29.23 -16.90 80.30
C ALA A 20 27.83 -16.49 79.80
N CYS A 21 26.93 -16.11 80.71
CA CYS A 21 25.58 -15.64 80.37
C CYS A 21 25.62 -14.30 79.60
N THR A 22 26.47 -13.36 80.03
CA THR A 22 26.63 -12.07 79.32
C THR A 22 27.22 -12.22 77.92
N VAL A 23 28.19 -13.12 77.74
CA VAL A 23 28.79 -13.40 76.43
C VAL A 23 27.79 -14.10 75.50
N ALA A 24 26.99 -15.03 76.02
CA ALA A 24 25.95 -15.71 75.25
C ALA A 24 24.86 -14.72 74.75
N MET A 25 24.41 -13.81 75.61
CA MET A 25 23.42 -12.78 75.22
C MET A 25 23.99 -11.78 74.20
N ALA A 26 25.25 -11.36 74.35
CA ALA A 26 25.91 -10.48 73.39
C ALA A 26 26.08 -11.13 72.01
N GLY A 27 26.46 -12.42 71.97
CA GLY A 27 26.57 -13.19 70.73
C GLY A 27 25.22 -13.37 70.00
N TRP A 28 24.13 -13.58 70.75
CA TRP A 28 22.78 -13.66 70.19
C TRP A 28 22.31 -12.31 69.60
N GLY A 29 22.62 -11.20 70.26
CA GLY A 29 22.31 -9.87 69.74
C GLY A 29 22.96 -9.60 68.38
N TRP A 30 24.24 -9.95 68.25
CA TRP A 30 25.00 -9.78 66.99
C TRP A 30 24.45 -10.67 65.86
N ALA A 31 24.18 -11.95 66.15
CA ALA A 31 23.60 -12.90 65.19
C ALA A 31 22.20 -12.47 64.70
N ALA A 32 21.38 -11.91 65.59
CA ALA A 32 20.04 -11.42 65.26
C ALA A 32 20.12 -10.21 64.32
N THR A 33 21.00 -9.24 64.59
CA THR A 33 21.19 -8.08 63.69
C THR A 33 21.73 -8.49 62.33
N SER A 34 22.73 -9.39 62.26
CA SER A 34 23.29 -9.84 60.98
C SER A 34 22.27 -10.60 60.13
N ALA A 35 21.44 -11.44 60.75
CA ALA A 35 20.38 -12.15 60.06
C ALA A 35 19.29 -11.20 59.54
N ALA A 36 18.96 -10.14 60.30
CA ALA A 36 18.02 -9.11 59.88
C ALA A 36 18.54 -8.31 58.67
N THR A 37 19.83 -7.94 58.66
CA THR A 37 20.45 -7.23 57.53
C THR A 37 20.51 -8.11 56.28
N ALA A 38 20.89 -9.38 56.41
CA ALA A 38 20.92 -10.33 55.29
C ALA A 38 19.52 -10.54 54.71
N LYS A 39 18.50 -10.70 55.56
CA LYS A 39 17.11 -10.81 55.12
C LYS A 39 16.63 -9.54 54.42
N GLY A 40 16.99 -8.37 54.94
CA GLY A 40 16.72 -7.07 54.31
C GLY A 40 17.32 -6.96 52.91
N GLN A 41 18.59 -7.34 52.73
CA GLN A 41 19.25 -7.33 51.42
C GLN A 41 18.62 -8.31 50.42
N VAL A 42 18.21 -9.51 50.88
CA VAL A 42 17.50 -10.46 50.02
C VAL A 42 16.15 -9.89 49.60
N THR A 43 15.41 -9.25 50.52
CA THR A 43 14.13 -8.63 50.16
C THR A 43 14.28 -7.47 49.18
N THR A 44 15.34 -6.66 49.30
CA THR A 44 15.61 -5.56 48.36
C THR A 44 16.06 -6.07 47.00
N LEU A 45 16.93 -7.09 46.96
CA LEU A 45 17.32 -7.74 45.71
C LEU A 45 16.11 -8.38 45.00
N GLN A 46 15.20 -8.99 45.75
CA GLN A 46 13.99 -9.58 45.21
C GLN A 46 13.03 -8.51 44.65
N SER A 47 12.89 -7.36 45.32
CA SER A 47 12.11 -6.24 44.78
C SER A 47 12.74 -5.63 43.53
N ASP A 48 14.06 -5.48 43.50
CA ASP A 48 14.78 -4.94 42.34
C ASP A 48 14.70 -5.88 41.14
N LEU A 49 14.85 -7.19 41.37
CA LEU A 49 14.69 -8.20 40.32
C LEU A 49 13.27 -8.18 39.76
N LYS A 50 12.26 -8.05 40.62
CA LYS A 50 10.87 -7.94 40.20
C LYS A 50 10.61 -6.66 39.41
N ALA A 51 11.14 -5.52 39.85
CA ALA A 51 11.02 -4.26 39.13
C ALA A 51 11.71 -4.31 37.76
N ALA A 52 12.87 -4.99 37.66
CA ALA A 52 13.57 -5.21 36.40
C ALA A 52 12.77 -6.12 35.46
N ASP A 53 12.19 -7.21 35.97
CA ASP A 53 11.33 -8.12 35.18
C ASP A 53 10.06 -7.42 34.69
N ASP A 54 9.39 -6.64 35.56
CA ASP A 54 8.21 -5.86 35.20
C ASP A 54 8.56 -4.83 34.09
N LYS A 55 9.72 -4.16 34.20
CA LYS A 55 10.21 -3.20 33.19
C LYS A 55 10.59 -3.88 31.87
N ALA A 56 11.20 -5.06 31.92
CA ALA A 56 11.52 -5.85 30.73
C ALA A 56 10.24 -6.33 30.02
N ASN A 57 9.25 -6.79 30.78
CA ASN A 57 7.94 -7.16 30.26
C ASN A 57 7.20 -5.97 29.65
N GLU A 58 7.26 -4.79 30.28
CA GLU A 58 6.68 -3.57 29.71
C GLU A 58 7.38 -3.16 28.41
N ALA A 59 8.71 -3.20 28.36
CA ALA A 59 9.47 -2.93 27.15
C ALA A 59 9.09 -3.89 26.01
N ARG A 60 8.98 -5.19 26.31
CA ARG A 60 8.58 -6.22 25.35
C ARG A 60 7.15 -6.00 24.82
N ARG A 61 6.22 -5.59 25.68
CA ARG A 61 4.86 -5.21 25.25
C ARG A 61 4.86 -3.99 24.34
N ARG A 62 5.70 -2.99 24.63
CA ARG A 62 5.86 -1.81 23.76
C ARG A 62 6.45 -2.20 22.40
N GLU A 63 7.42 -3.09 22.36
CA GLU A 63 7.97 -3.62 21.10
C GLU A 63 6.91 -4.37 20.29
N GLN A 64 6.16 -5.28 20.92
CA GLN A 64 5.05 -5.97 20.26
C GLN A 64 3.99 -5.00 19.71
N GLY A 65 3.67 -3.94 20.45
CA GLY A 65 2.78 -2.88 19.97
C GLY A 65 3.34 -2.08 18.80
N LYS A 66 4.67 -1.90 18.74
CA LYS A 66 5.33 -1.27 17.59
C LYS A 66 5.31 -2.20 16.38
N ASP A 67 5.59 -3.49 16.56
CA ASP A 67 5.59 -4.48 15.48
C ASP A 67 4.21 -4.61 14.83
N THR A 68 3.14 -4.65 15.64
CA THR A 68 1.77 -4.63 15.11
C THR A 68 1.49 -3.35 14.35
N THR A 69 1.88 -2.18 14.88
CA THR A 69 1.72 -0.89 14.19
C THR A 69 2.48 -0.86 12.87
N ILE A 70 3.74 -1.31 12.85
CA ILE A 70 4.57 -1.37 11.63
C ILE A 70 3.94 -2.30 10.59
N ASN A 71 3.43 -3.47 11.00
CA ASN A 71 2.77 -4.40 10.09
C ASN A 71 1.49 -3.81 9.48
N THR A 72 0.70 -3.09 10.28
CA THR A 72 -0.48 -2.37 9.80
C THR A 72 -0.09 -1.30 8.79
N LEU A 73 0.87 -0.43 9.12
CA LEU A 73 1.35 0.63 8.24
C LEU A 73 1.93 0.07 6.92
N LYS A 74 2.65 -1.06 6.99
CA LYS A 74 3.19 -1.73 5.80
C LYS A 74 2.07 -2.25 4.89
N THR A 75 1.02 -2.83 5.48
CA THR A 75 -0.14 -3.34 4.74
C THR A 75 -0.92 -2.20 4.09
N GLU A 76 -1.09 -1.08 4.79
CA GLU A 76 -1.76 0.10 4.27
C GLU A 76 -0.96 0.74 3.14
N LEU A 77 0.37 0.84 3.27
CA LEU A 77 1.25 1.35 2.22
C LEU A 77 1.21 0.48 0.96
N ASP A 78 1.21 -0.84 1.09
CA ASP A 78 1.10 -1.78 -0.03
C ASP A 78 -0.27 -1.66 -0.75
N THR A 79 -1.34 -1.52 0.04
CA THR A 79 -2.69 -1.27 -0.48
C THR A 79 -2.74 0.06 -1.24
N GLN A 80 -2.15 1.12 -0.69
CA GLN A 80 -2.10 2.43 -1.32
C GLN A 80 -1.26 2.40 -2.61
N ALA A 81 -0.11 1.73 -2.60
CA ALA A 81 0.74 1.57 -3.79
C ALA A 81 -0.01 0.83 -4.91
N THR A 82 -0.72 -0.24 -4.58
CA THR A 82 -1.55 -1.00 -5.53
C THR A 82 -2.69 -0.14 -6.10
N ALA A 83 -3.37 0.63 -5.24
CA ALA A 83 -4.43 1.53 -5.67
C ALA A 83 -3.91 2.64 -6.60
N ALA A 84 -2.75 3.23 -6.28
CA ALA A 84 -2.09 4.23 -7.11
C ALA A 84 -1.68 3.66 -8.48
N ALA A 85 -1.08 2.47 -8.51
CA ALA A 85 -0.72 1.79 -9.76
C ALA A 85 -1.95 1.50 -10.63
N LYS A 86 -3.06 1.07 -10.02
CA LYS A 86 -4.32 0.86 -10.72
C LYS A 86 -4.86 2.16 -11.31
N LEU A 87 -4.85 3.25 -10.54
CA LEU A 87 -5.32 4.55 -11.01
C LEU A 87 -4.46 5.07 -12.17
N GLN A 88 -3.14 4.92 -12.08
CA GLN A 88 -2.23 5.28 -13.17
C GLN A 88 -2.56 4.49 -14.45
N GLY A 89 -2.76 3.17 -14.34
CA GLY A 89 -3.16 2.35 -15.48
C GLY A 89 -4.50 2.79 -16.10
N GLN A 90 -5.47 3.23 -15.28
CA GLN A 90 -6.73 3.77 -15.77
C GLN A 90 -6.55 5.11 -16.51
N LEU A 91 -5.67 5.99 -16.01
CA LEU A 91 -5.36 7.26 -16.67
C LEU A 91 -4.69 7.02 -18.03
N ASP A 92 -3.75 6.08 -18.11
CA ASP A 92 -3.05 5.74 -19.36
C ASP A 92 -4.04 5.18 -20.40
N GLN A 93 -4.95 4.29 -19.98
CA GLN A 93 -6.01 3.76 -20.85
C GLN A 93 -6.96 4.87 -21.32
N LEU A 94 -7.34 5.79 -20.43
CA LEU A 94 -8.20 6.92 -20.78
C LEU A 94 -7.51 7.85 -21.77
N ALA A 95 -6.22 8.14 -21.57
CA ALA A 95 -5.42 8.97 -22.47
C ALA A 95 -5.33 8.32 -23.87
N GLN A 96 -5.08 7.01 -23.94
CA GLN A 96 -5.04 6.29 -25.21
C GLN A 96 -6.39 6.29 -25.94
N SER A 97 -7.49 6.08 -25.20
CA SER A 97 -8.85 6.16 -25.74
C SER A 97 -9.18 7.57 -26.24
N ALA A 98 -8.80 8.60 -25.49
CA ALA A 98 -8.99 9.99 -25.89
C ALA A 98 -8.20 10.33 -27.17
N ALA A 99 -6.95 9.90 -27.28
CA ALA A 99 -6.15 10.06 -28.49
C ALA A 99 -6.80 9.37 -29.70
N THR A 100 -7.23 8.12 -29.54
CA THR A 100 -7.90 7.33 -30.58
C THR A 100 -9.20 7.99 -31.06
N ARG A 101 -10.00 8.52 -30.12
CA ARG A 101 -11.21 9.27 -30.43
C ARG A 101 -10.90 10.56 -31.17
N GLY A 102 -9.85 11.29 -30.75
CA GLY A 102 -9.37 12.49 -31.42
C GLY A 102 -8.99 12.24 -32.88
N ASP A 103 -8.23 11.17 -33.14
CA ASP A 103 -7.84 10.81 -34.50
C ASP A 103 -9.02 10.33 -35.36
N THR A 104 -9.96 9.61 -34.75
CA THR A 104 -11.21 9.22 -35.40
C THR A 104 -12.03 10.45 -35.80
N ILE A 105 -12.19 11.43 -34.91
CA ILE A 105 -12.90 12.68 -35.21
C ILE A 105 -12.21 13.44 -36.35
N LYS A 106 -10.88 13.56 -36.32
CA LYS A 106 -10.12 14.20 -37.41
C LYS A 106 -10.33 13.49 -38.74
N ARG A 107 -10.31 12.15 -38.74
CA ARG A 107 -10.55 11.34 -39.93
C ARG A 107 -11.96 11.54 -40.47
N LEU A 108 -12.99 11.42 -39.62
CA LEU A 108 -14.39 11.62 -40.02
C LEU A 108 -14.64 13.03 -40.56
N LYS A 109 -13.99 14.06 -39.99
CA LYS A 109 -14.07 15.43 -40.52
C LYS A 109 -13.49 15.55 -41.93
N ARG A 110 -12.34 14.90 -42.19
CA ARG A 110 -11.74 14.88 -43.54
C ARG A 110 -12.62 14.13 -44.54
N GLU A 111 -13.10 12.95 -44.16
CA GLU A 111 -13.99 12.14 -45.00
C GLU A 111 -15.30 12.89 -45.32
N ASN A 112 -15.91 13.55 -44.33
CA ASN A 112 -17.12 14.34 -44.55
C ASN A 112 -16.87 15.51 -45.52
N ALA A 113 -15.75 16.23 -45.35
CA ALA A 113 -15.38 17.31 -46.28
C ALA A 113 -15.18 16.80 -47.71
N ALA A 114 -14.49 15.66 -47.88
CA ALA A 114 -14.28 15.03 -49.18
C ALA A 114 -15.61 14.59 -49.84
N LEU A 115 -16.54 14.02 -49.06
CA LEU A 115 -17.87 13.63 -49.54
C LEU A 115 -18.70 14.85 -49.96
N ARG A 116 -18.65 15.95 -49.18
CA ARG A 116 -19.31 17.21 -49.56
C ARG A 116 -18.73 17.78 -50.85
N MET A 117 -17.41 17.76 -51.01
CA MET A 117 -16.76 18.18 -52.26
C MET A 117 -17.14 17.29 -53.45
N TRP A 118 -17.25 15.97 -53.24
CA TRP A 118 -17.70 15.05 -54.28
C TRP A 118 -19.15 15.32 -54.70
N ALA A 119 -20.06 15.49 -53.73
CA ALA A 119 -21.47 15.77 -54.01
C ALA A 119 -21.70 17.14 -54.67
N ALA A 120 -20.83 18.11 -54.41
CA ALA A 120 -20.89 19.43 -55.02
C ALA A 120 -20.29 19.49 -56.44
N ARG A 121 -19.60 18.43 -56.90
CA ARG A 121 -19.06 18.41 -58.27
C ARG A 121 -20.21 18.29 -59.28
N PRO A 122 -20.18 19.06 -60.39
CA PRO A 122 -21.18 18.94 -61.44
C PRO A 122 -21.12 17.54 -62.07
N LEU A 123 -22.27 17.01 -62.48
CA LEU A 123 -22.32 15.72 -63.17
C LEU A 123 -21.55 15.82 -64.50
N PRO A 124 -20.77 14.80 -64.87
CA PRO A 124 -20.14 14.74 -66.19
C PRO A 124 -21.19 14.77 -67.31
N ASP A 125 -20.88 15.50 -68.38
CA ASP A 125 -21.75 15.70 -69.55
C ASP A 125 -22.33 14.40 -70.15
N PRO A 126 -21.57 13.28 -70.26
CA PRO A 126 -22.12 12.01 -70.74
C PRO A 126 -23.25 11.45 -69.85
N ILE A 127 -23.17 11.66 -68.53
CA ILE A 127 -24.20 11.21 -67.57
C ILE A 127 -25.43 12.11 -67.67
N ILE A 128 -25.23 13.43 -67.80
CA ILE A 128 -26.33 14.39 -67.99
C ILE A 128 -27.12 14.04 -69.26
N ARG A 129 -26.42 13.76 -70.37
CA ARG A 129 -27.03 13.36 -71.64
C ARG A 129 -27.80 12.05 -71.54
N LEU A 130 -27.34 11.10 -70.71
CA LEU A 130 -28.07 9.86 -70.44
C LEU A 130 -29.35 10.11 -69.62
N LEU A 131 -29.32 11.07 -68.68
CA LEU A 131 -30.47 11.45 -67.86
C LEU A 131 -31.53 12.23 -68.66
N GLN A 132 -31.11 13.03 -69.64
CA GLN A 132 -31.99 13.81 -70.52
C GLN A 132 -32.67 12.99 -71.62
N ARG A 133 -32.82 11.67 -71.40
CA ARG A 133 -33.32 10.77 -72.44
C ARG A 133 -34.77 11.14 -72.84
N PRO A 134 -35.07 11.24 -74.15
CA PRO A 134 -36.45 11.39 -74.62
C PRO A 134 -37.27 10.16 -74.23
N ALA A 135 -38.59 10.35 -74.04
CA ALA A 135 -39.49 9.26 -73.71
C ALA A 135 -39.45 8.19 -74.81
N ILE A 136 -38.96 6.99 -74.46
CA ILE A 136 -38.88 5.86 -75.39
C ILE A 136 -40.01 4.92 -75.05
N THR A 137 -41.00 4.84 -75.93
CA THR A 137 -42.26 4.13 -75.72
C THR A 137 -42.28 2.70 -76.28
N GLY A 138 -41.19 2.23 -76.90
CA GLY A 138 -41.09 0.86 -77.43
C GLY A 138 -39.67 0.42 -77.81
N ALA A 139 -39.52 -0.87 -78.13
CA ALA A 139 -38.22 -1.48 -78.44
C ALA A 139 -37.60 -0.97 -79.76
N ALA A 140 -38.43 -0.66 -80.77
CA ALA A 140 -37.98 -0.08 -82.02
C ALA A 140 -37.43 1.36 -81.82
N ASP A 141 -38.13 2.16 -81.01
CA ASP A 141 -37.70 3.51 -80.63
C ASP A 141 -36.39 3.48 -79.82
N TYR A 142 -36.23 2.44 -78.98
CA TYR A 142 -35.00 2.21 -78.22
C TYR A 142 -33.80 1.90 -79.13
N GLN A 143 -34.00 1.01 -80.11
CA GLN A 143 -32.98 0.65 -81.08
C GLN A 143 -32.60 1.83 -81.97
N ALA A 144 -33.58 2.60 -82.45
CA ALA A 144 -33.35 3.80 -83.26
C ALA A 144 -32.56 4.86 -82.48
N TYR A 145 -32.88 5.08 -81.20
CA TYR A 145 -32.13 5.99 -80.34
C TYR A 145 -30.67 5.58 -80.14
N LEU A 146 -30.40 4.30 -79.88
CA LEU A 146 -29.02 3.80 -79.73
C LEU A 146 -28.23 3.84 -81.03
N SER A 147 -28.91 3.77 -82.17
CA SER A 147 -28.30 3.77 -83.50
C SER A 147 -28.01 5.18 -84.02
N GLY A 148 -28.75 6.20 -83.54
CA GLY A 148 -28.60 7.61 -83.94
C GLY A 148 -27.83 8.49 -82.96
N ALA A 149 -27.71 8.09 -81.69
CA ALA A 149 -26.87 8.80 -80.74
C ALA A 149 -25.39 8.58 -81.11
N ASP A 150 -24.70 9.65 -81.53
CA ASP A 150 -23.26 9.68 -81.77
C ASP A 150 -22.53 8.77 -80.79
N THR A 151 -21.77 7.80 -81.31
CA THR A 151 -21.07 6.80 -80.50
C THR A 151 -20.34 7.49 -79.37
N LEU A 152 -20.68 7.16 -78.12
CA LEU A 152 -20.01 7.71 -76.94
C LEU A 152 -18.50 7.50 -77.13
N PRO A 153 -17.66 8.56 -77.05
CA PRO A 153 -16.23 8.37 -77.17
C PRO A 153 -15.80 7.39 -76.08
N VAL A 154 -15.11 6.31 -76.49
CA VAL A 154 -14.42 5.41 -75.55
C VAL A 154 -13.55 6.30 -74.67
N ALA A 155 -13.80 6.27 -73.36
CA ALA A 155 -12.99 7.00 -72.40
C ALA A 155 -11.56 6.42 -72.44
N THR A 156 -10.69 6.99 -73.27
CA THR A 156 -9.24 6.74 -73.24
C THR A 156 -8.64 7.51 -72.06
N GLY A 157 -9.04 7.13 -70.84
CA GLY A 157 -8.35 7.51 -69.62
C GLY A 157 -7.43 6.37 -69.23
N GLN A 158 -6.13 6.51 -69.49
CA GLN A 158 -5.13 5.58 -68.95
C GLN A 158 -5.28 5.50 -67.41
N PRO A 159 -5.22 4.29 -66.82
CA PRO A 159 -5.11 4.17 -65.38
C PRO A 159 -3.71 4.67 -64.99
N ASN A 160 -3.66 5.83 -64.35
CA ASN A 160 -2.42 6.34 -63.77
C ASN A 160 -1.95 5.36 -62.69
N GLN A 161 -0.80 4.73 -62.95
CA GLN A 161 0.01 4.02 -61.95
C GLN A 161 0.68 5.02 -61.02
#